data_AF-A0A1U9Z843-F1
#
_entry.id   AF-A0A1U9Z843-F1
#
_cell.length_a   1.000
_cell.length_b   1.000
_cell.length_c   1.000
_cell.angle_alpha   90.00
_cell.angle_beta   90.00
_cell.angle_gamma   90.00
#
_symmetry.space_group_name_H-M   'P 1'
#
loop_
_entity.id
_entity.type
_entity.pdbx_description
1 polymer ?
#
loop_
_entity_poly.entity_id
_entity_poly.type
_entity_poly.pdbx_seq_one_letter_code
_entity_poly.pdbx_strand_id
1 'polypeptide(L)'
;MRTIAIEGRCFVLSACQYFTRGDAPTDYAPIQGDDPATVLIRGGSCIIDPLGNILVEPDFSGEMIRIAEIDRRVIARGKYDLDVVGHYARPDVFKLSVDTGKKDAVSFEPPPVAGSEGNDTCSA
;
A
#
# COMPACT_ATOMS: atom_id res chain seq x y z
N MET A 1 -5.54 5.21 10.63
CA MET A 1 -4.08 5.27 10.84
C MET A 1 -3.65 4.89 12.26
N ARG A 2 -4.33 5.35 13.33
CA ARG A 2 -3.99 4.97 14.71
C ARG A 2 -3.98 3.47 14.99
N THR A 3 -4.99 2.73 14.51
CA THR A 3 -5.07 1.27 14.69
C THR A 3 -3.83 0.55 14.16
N ILE A 4 -3.40 0.87 12.93
CA ILE A 4 -2.21 0.27 12.31
C ILE A 4 -0.94 0.57 13.12
N ALA A 5 -0.81 1.81 13.62
CA ALA A 5 0.35 2.22 14.41
C ALA A 5 0.44 1.43 15.74
N ILE A 6 -0.70 1.26 16.42
CA ILE A 6 -0.81 0.53 17.68
C ILE A 6 -0.58 -0.97 17.47
N GLU A 7 -1.25 -1.57 16.48
CA GLU A 7 -1.17 -3.00 16.19
C GLU A 7 0.25 -3.40 15.72
N GLY A 8 0.81 -2.64 14.78
CA GLY A 8 2.13 -2.92 14.20
C GLY A 8 3.31 -2.45 15.05
N ARG A 9 3.06 -1.66 16.10
CA ARG A 9 4.08 -0.93 16.88
C ARG A 9 5.07 -0.19 15.98
N CYS A 10 4.54 0.53 15.00
CA CYS A 10 5.33 1.25 14.02
C CYS A 10 4.86 2.70 13.89
N PHE A 11 5.73 3.57 13.39
CA PHE A 11 5.34 4.91 13.00
C PHE A 11 4.54 4.82 11.70
N VAL A 12 3.36 5.44 11.68
CA VAL A 12 2.52 5.53 10.48
C VAL A 12 2.60 6.94 9.94
N LEU A 13 3.07 7.04 8.70
CA LEU A 13 3.14 8.29 7.94
C LEU A 13 2.12 8.20 6.82
N SER A 14 1.11 9.07 6.85
CA SER A 14 0.10 9.18 5.80
C SER A 14 0.29 10.50 5.07
N ALA A 15 0.43 10.42 3.75
CA ALA A 15 0.47 11.56 2.85
C ALA A 15 -0.73 11.50 1.91
N CYS A 16 -1.61 12.50 2.00
CA CYS A 16 -2.79 12.64 1.18
C CYS A 16 -2.72 13.98 0.43
N GLN A 17 -3.02 13.94 -0.86
CA GLN A 17 -3.01 15.13 -1.71
C GLN A 17 -4.11 16.11 -1.30
N TYR A 18 -3.81 17.41 -1.35
CA TYR A 18 -4.83 18.46 -1.43
C TYR A 18 -5.01 18.84 -2.91
N PHE A 19 -6.24 18.84 -3.40
CA PHE A 19 -6.53 19.00 -4.82
C PHE A 19 -7.86 19.72 -5.03
N THR A 20 -7.82 20.77 -5.83
CA THR A 20 -9.00 21.58 -6.22
C THR A 20 -9.39 21.29 -7.66
N ARG A 21 -10.60 21.71 -8.05
CA ARG A 21 -11.06 21.65 -9.45
C ARG A 21 -10.12 22.41 -10.38
N GLY A 22 -9.56 23.53 -9.92
CA GLY A 22 -8.62 24.35 -10.69
C GLY A 22 -7.29 23.65 -11.02
N ASP A 23 -6.91 22.65 -10.23
CA ASP A 23 -5.69 21.85 -10.46
C ASP A 23 -5.89 20.73 -11.49
N ALA A 24 -7.15 20.45 -11.85
CA ALA A 24 -7.52 19.39 -12.79
C ALA A 24 -7.52 19.88 -14.25
N PRO A 25 -7.39 18.97 -15.24
CA PRO A 25 -7.61 19.30 -16.64
C PRO A 25 -8.94 20.03 -16.88
N THR A 26 -9.00 20.87 -17.91
CA THR A 26 -10.20 21.67 -18.20
C THR A 26 -11.41 20.81 -18.57
N ASP A 27 -11.20 19.64 -19.15
CA ASP A 27 -12.22 18.66 -19.54
C ASP A 27 -12.62 17.68 -18.42
N TYR A 28 -12.04 17.82 -17.23
CA TYR A 28 -12.43 17.03 -16.06
C TYR A 28 -13.77 17.50 -15.49
N ALA A 29 -14.79 16.64 -15.47
CA ALA A 29 -16.13 16.99 -15.00
C ALA A 29 -16.47 16.30 -13.67
N PRO A 30 -16.04 16.83 -12.51
CA PRO A 30 -16.35 16.25 -11.21
C PRO A 30 -17.81 16.51 -10.81
N ILE A 31 -18.39 15.57 -10.05
CA ILE A 31 -19.76 15.68 -9.55
C ILE A 31 -19.95 16.84 -8.56
N GLN A 32 -18.85 17.32 -7.96
CA GLN A 32 -18.83 18.41 -6.98
C GLN A 32 -19.00 19.81 -7.61
N GLY A 33 -18.88 19.93 -8.94
CA GLY A 33 -19.03 21.19 -9.67
C GLY A 33 -17.74 21.72 -10.30
N ASP A 34 -17.91 22.74 -11.15
CA ASP A 34 -16.84 23.29 -11.99
C ASP A 34 -16.19 24.57 -11.43
N ASP A 35 -16.59 25.04 -10.25
CA ASP A 35 -15.91 26.16 -9.59
C ASP A 35 -14.45 25.77 -9.32
N PRO A 36 -13.45 26.50 -9.84
CA PRO A 36 -12.03 26.19 -9.64
C PRO A 36 -11.63 26.05 -8.17
N ALA A 37 -12.29 26.75 -7.25
CA ALA A 37 -12.03 26.66 -5.82
C ALA A 37 -12.63 25.42 -5.14
N THR A 38 -13.41 24.61 -5.86
CA THR A 38 -14.02 23.39 -5.34
C THR A 38 -12.95 22.40 -4.90
N VAL A 39 -12.90 22.08 -3.61
CA VAL A 39 -11.96 21.11 -3.08
C VAL A 39 -12.45 19.69 -3.39
N LEU A 40 -11.68 18.97 -4.20
CA LEU A 40 -11.97 17.60 -4.64
C LEU A 40 -11.33 16.56 -3.71
N ILE A 41 -10.09 16.83 -3.27
CA ILE A 41 -9.37 16.03 -2.27
C ILE A 41 -8.89 16.99 -1.19
N ARG A 42 -9.26 16.72 0.05
CA ARG A 42 -9.03 17.65 1.18
C ARG A 42 -7.71 17.43 1.92
N GLY A 43 -6.84 16.54 1.47
CA GLY A 43 -5.62 16.18 2.21
C GLY A 43 -5.92 15.41 3.50
N GLY A 44 -5.38 15.88 4.63
CA GLY A 44 -5.46 15.17 5.92
C GLY A 44 -4.26 14.28 6.25
N SER A 45 -3.10 14.60 5.70
CA SER A 45 -1.83 13.92 6.02
C SER A 45 -1.55 13.96 7.52
N CYS A 46 -1.04 12.86 8.08
CA CYS A 46 -0.78 12.75 9.52
C CYS A 46 0.43 11.86 9.82
N ILE A 47 1.00 12.04 11.01
CA ILE A 47 2.10 11.22 11.53
C ILE A 47 1.70 10.72 12.92
N ILE A 48 1.80 9.41 13.13
CA ILE A 48 1.35 8.74 14.35
C ILE A 48 2.46 7.83 14.86
N ASP A 49 2.69 7.85 16.17
CA ASP A 49 3.68 7.01 16.82
C ASP A 49 3.19 5.58 17.11
N PRO A 50 4.08 4.63 17.46
CA PRO A 50 3.73 3.25 17.81
C PRO A 50 2.76 3.06 18.99
N LEU A 51 2.54 4.09 19.80
CA LEU A 51 1.62 4.09 20.94
C LEU A 51 0.27 4.72 20.57
N GLY A 52 0.11 5.20 19.34
CA GLY A 52 -1.11 5.83 18.84
C GLY A 52 -1.19 7.33 19.08
N ASN A 53 -0.14 7.97 19.60
CA ASN A 53 -0.08 9.41 19.76
C ASN A 53 0.06 10.08 18.39
N ILE A 54 -0.65 11.18 18.19
CA ILE A 54 -0.51 11.96 16.97
C ILE A 54 0.65 12.95 17.14
N LEU A 55 1.65 12.81 16.27
CA LEU A 55 2.78 13.73 16.17
C LEU A 55 2.48 14.87 15.19
N VAL A 56 1.68 14.60 14.16
CA VAL A 56 1.16 15.59 13.22
C VAL A 56 -0.31 15.35 13.00
N GLU A 57 -1.13 16.30 13.44
CA GLU A 57 -2.59 16.29 13.26
C GLU A 57 -2.96 16.44 11.77
N PRO A 58 -4.03 15.76 11.32
CA PRO A 58 -4.56 15.95 9.98
C PRO A 58 -5.08 17.37 9.83
N ASP A 59 -4.60 18.04 8.78
CA ASP A 59 -5.06 19.38 8.38
C ASP A 59 -5.77 19.27 7.03
N PHE A 60 -6.93 19.90 6.95
CA PHE A 60 -7.83 19.89 5.79
C PHE A 60 -8.05 21.28 5.21
N SER A 61 -7.25 22.27 5.65
CA SER A 61 -7.36 23.66 5.21
C SER A 61 -6.66 23.94 3.89
N GLY A 62 -5.69 23.12 3.49
CA GLY A 62 -4.91 23.36 2.28
C GLY A 62 -3.70 22.44 2.12
N GLU A 63 -2.83 22.82 1.19
CA GLU A 63 -1.51 22.23 1.02
C GLU A 63 -0.61 22.52 2.22
N MET A 64 0.27 21.57 2.53
CA MET A 64 1.09 21.67 3.74
C MET A 64 2.39 20.90 3.62
N ILE A 65 3.41 21.41 4.31
CA ILE A 65 4.60 20.66 4.69
C ILE A 65 4.55 20.51 6.21
N ARG A 66 4.73 19.28 6.69
CA ARG A 66 4.83 18.98 8.13
C ARG A 66 6.04 18.11 8.39
N ILE A 67 6.63 18.33 9.55
CA ILE A 67 7.86 17.70 10.00
C ILE A 67 7.63 17.27 11.44
N ALA A 68 8.10 16.07 11.78
CA ALA A 68 8.13 15.57 13.14
C ALA A 68 9.44 14.85 13.40
N GLU A 69 9.92 14.94 14.64
CA GLU A 69 11.06 14.15 15.09
C GLU A 69 10.62 12.74 15.49
N ILE A 70 11.40 11.74 15.10
CA ILE A 70 11.07 10.33 15.30
C ILE A 70 12.09 9.68 16.23
N ASP A 71 11.66 9.40 17.47
CA ASP A 71 12.44 8.55 18.37
C ASP A 71 12.16 7.06 18.09
N ARG A 72 13.06 6.42 17.35
CA ARG A 72 12.96 5.01 16.99
C ARG A 72 13.00 4.06 18.20
N ARG A 73 13.47 4.51 19.37
CA ARG A 73 13.49 3.69 20.60
C ARG A 73 12.06 3.38 21.08
N VAL A 74 11.06 4.17 20.68
CA VAL A 74 9.66 3.94 21.02
C VAL A 74 9.15 2.62 20.42
N ILE A 75 9.67 2.17 19.28
CA ILE A 75 9.28 0.89 18.67
C ILE A 75 9.60 -0.29 19.60
N ALA A 76 10.84 -0.35 20.09
CA ALA A 76 11.27 -1.42 20.99
C ALA A 76 10.49 -1.39 22.32
N ARG A 77 10.22 -0.19 22.86
CA ARG A 77 9.38 -0.03 24.06
C ARG A 77 7.94 -0.46 23.81
N GLY A 78 7.36 -0.13 22.66
CA GLY A 78 6.00 -0.52 22.29
C GLY A 78 5.84 -2.03 22.08
N LYS A 79 6.86 -2.67 21.50
CA LYS A 79 6.89 -4.14 21.34
C LYS A 79 6.99 -4.90 22.66
N TYR A 80 7.51 -4.27 23.71
CA TYR A 80 7.49 -4.85 25.05
C TYR A 80 6.05 -5.03 25.58
N ASP A 81 5.15 -4.11 25.22
CA ASP A 81 3.73 -4.15 25.58
C ASP A 81 2.91 -5.06 24.63
N LEU A 82 3.15 -4.98 23.32
CA LEU A 82 2.47 -5.82 22.32
C LEU A 82 3.38 -6.15 21.14
N ASP A 83 3.64 -7.44 20.89
CA ASP A 83 4.35 -7.92 19.70
C ASP A 83 3.54 -9.00 18.99
N VAL A 84 2.69 -8.57 18.04
CA VAL A 84 1.69 -9.39 17.35
C VAL A 84 2.26 -10.56 16.55
N VAL A 85 3.47 -10.42 15.98
CA VAL A 85 4.17 -11.47 15.23
C VAL A 85 5.24 -12.20 16.05
N GLY A 86 5.39 -11.85 17.32
CA GLY A 86 6.32 -12.48 18.26
C GLY A 86 5.60 -13.25 19.35
N HIS A 87 5.73 -12.79 20.59
CA HIS A 87 5.22 -13.54 21.75
C HIS A 87 3.70 -13.65 21.83
N TYR A 88 2.94 -12.82 21.10
CA TYR A 88 1.49 -12.96 20.97
C TYR A 88 1.03 -13.76 19.74
N ALA A 89 1.94 -14.23 18.88
CA ALA A 89 1.60 -14.81 17.58
C ALA A 89 0.92 -16.19 17.64
N ARG A 90 0.98 -16.91 18.77
CA ARG A 90 0.42 -18.27 18.97
C ARG A 90 0.62 -19.19 17.75
N PRO A 91 1.88 -19.47 17.36
CA PRO A 91 2.19 -20.29 16.18
C PRO A 91 1.71 -21.75 16.30
N ASP A 92 1.34 -22.18 17.51
CA ASP A 92 0.69 -23.46 17.80
C ASP A 92 -0.78 -23.52 17.34
N VAL A 93 -1.44 -22.37 17.14
CA VAL A 93 -2.84 -22.28 16.70
C VAL A 93 -2.93 -21.75 15.26
N PHE A 94 -2.20 -20.67 14.97
CA PHE A 94 -2.28 -19.99 13.67
C PHE A 94 -0.94 -19.99 12.96
N LYS A 95 -0.97 -20.34 11.67
CA LYS A 95 0.17 -20.21 10.77
C LYS A 95 -0.30 -19.63 9.45
N LEU A 96 0.29 -18.49 9.05
CA LEU A 96 0.09 -17.91 7.73
C LEU A 96 1.21 -18.37 6.79
N SER A 97 0.85 -18.86 5.61
CA SER A 97 1.78 -19.14 4.51
C SER A 97 1.40 -18.28 3.32
N VAL A 98 2.39 -17.64 2.70
CA VAL A 98 2.19 -16.73 1.55
C VAL A 98 2.95 -17.30 0.36
N ASP A 99 2.24 -17.52 -0.76
CA ASP A 99 2.88 -17.83 -2.04
C ASP A 99 3.34 -16.52 -2.68
N THR A 100 4.66 -16.33 -2.79
CA THR A 100 5.28 -15.14 -3.36
C THR A 100 5.65 -15.32 -4.84
N GLY A 101 5.25 -16.44 -5.46
CA GLY A 101 5.49 -16.70 -6.87
C GLY A 101 4.69 -15.74 -7.77
N LYS A 102 5.33 -15.24 -8.83
CA LYS A 102 4.64 -14.48 -9.88
C LYS A 102 3.54 -15.36 -10.50
N LYS A 103 2.33 -14.81 -10.64
CA LYS A 103 1.22 -15.46 -11.36
C LYS A 103 0.99 -14.73 -12.66
N ASP A 104 1.13 -15.43 -13.77
CA ASP A 104 0.80 -14.86 -15.08
C ASP A 104 -0.72 -14.92 -15.27
N ALA A 105 -1.30 -13.83 -15.78
CA ALA A 105 -2.75 -13.75 -16.03
C ALA A 105 -3.19 -14.62 -17.23
N VAL A 106 -2.27 -14.87 -18.17
CA VAL A 106 -2.50 -15.65 -19.38
C VAL A 106 -1.23 -16.46 -19.70
N SER A 107 -1.40 -17.76 -19.97
CA SER A 107 -0.38 -18.63 -20.53
C SER A 107 -0.78 -19.02 -21.95
N PHE A 108 0.07 -18.75 -22.92
CA PHE A 108 -0.13 -19.19 -24.30
C PHE A 108 0.62 -20.50 -24.50
N GLU A 109 -0.08 -21.55 -24.95
CA GLU A 109 0.59 -22.72 -25.48
C GLU A 109 1.12 -22.40 -26.88
N PRO A 110 2.37 -22.78 -27.20
CA PRO A 110 2.85 -22.66 -28.56
C PRO A 110 2.02 -23.57 -29.47
N PRO A 111 1.74 -23.15 -30.71
CA PRO A 111 1.05 -24.00 -31.68
C PRO A 111 1.87 -25.29 -31.91
N PRO A 112 1.21 -26.45 -32.13
CA PRO A 112 1.91 -27.69 -32.40
C PRO A 112 2.81 -27.51 -33.64
N VAL A 113 4.10 -27.84 -33.48
CA VAL A 113 5.07 -27.81 -34.58
C VAL A 113 4.67 -28.89 -35.58
N ALA A 114 4.30 -28.48 -36.80
CA ALA A 114 4.04 -29.41 -37.89
C ALA A 114 5.36 -30.06 -38.35
N GLY A 115 5.46 -31.38 -38.19
CA GLY A 115 6.39 -32.23 -38.93
C GLY A 115 7.78 -32.41 -38.31
N SER A 116 7.95 -33.40 -37.43
CA SER A 116 9.13 -34.27 -37.53
C SER A 116 8.84 -35.25 -38.67
N GLU A 117 9.28 -34.95 -39.89
CA GLU A 117 9.29 -35.95 -40.96
C GLU A 117 10.13 -37.14 -40.49
N GLY A 118 9.46 -38.28 -40.38
CA GLY A 118 10.11 -39.55 -40.14
C GLY A 118 11.09 -39.81 -41.28
N ASN A 119 12.32 -40.12 -40.90
CA ASN A 119 13.37 -40.55 -41.81
C ASN A 119 13.03 -41.98 -42.26
N ASP A 120 12.11 -42.13 -43.21
CA ASP A 120 11.83 -43.41 -43.87
C ASP A 120 12.95 -43.72 -44.87
N THR A 121 13.98 -44.41 -44.38
CA THR A 121 14.97 -45.08 -45.23
C THR A 121 14.28 -46.22 -45.99
N CYS A 122 13.80 -45.94 -47.21
CA CYS A 122 13.42 -46.98 -48.15
C CYS A 122 14.69 -47.53 -48.82
N SER A 123 15.08 -48.74 -48.44
CA SER A 123 16.12 -49.53 -49.10
C SER A 123 15.47 -50.40 -50.17
N ALA A 124 15.81 -50.17 -51.45
CA ALA A 124 15.82 -51.15 -52.54
C ALA A 124 16.60 -50.59 -53.72
#